data_AF-A0A1G0CX24-F1
#
_entry.id   AF-A0A1G0CX24-F1
#
_cell.length_a   1.000
_cell.length_b   1.000
_cell.length_c   1.000
_cell.angle_alpha   90.00
_cell.angle_beta   90.00
_cell.angle_gamma   90.00
#
_symmetry.space_group_name_H-M   'P 1'
#
loop_
_entity.id
_entity.type
_entity.pdbx_description
1 polymer ?
#
loop_
_entity_poly.entity_id
_entity_poly.type
_entity_poly.pdbx_seq_one_letter_code
_entity_poly.pdbx_strand_id
1 'polypeptide(L)'
;MTTFWTWASIVGLSMTPNLVLGPSAAVGVGIAAHVSPWVLLPVVAVAGYLEGLVVAWLAGQSTHIGFVGRWVARMRTPRSTALADKWGVWGGLTLGCAVVGQEPILVALRWLGVDMRRIWLPLAVSNAVFAVIYYAVVWFGLGQVANL
;
A
#
# COMPACT_ATOMS: atom_id res chain seq x y z
N MET A 1 1.17 23.28 -17.83
CA MET A 1 0.37 22.16 -18.38
C MET A 1 0.97 20.87 -17.86
N THR A 2 0.19 20.03 -17.18
CA THR A 2 0.62 18.69 -16.78
C THR A 2 0.60 17.78 -18.02
N THR A 3 1.70 17.08 -18.25
CA THR A 3 1.85 16.25 -19.47
C THR A 3 1.35 14.83 -19.20
N PHE A 4 1.05 14.07 -20.26
CA PHE A 4 0.78 12.63 -20.16
C PHE A 4 1.88 11.91 -19.36
N TRP A 5 3.15 12.25 -19.61
CA TRP A 5 4.30 11.68 -18.91
C TRP A 5 4.32 12.02 -17.42
N THR A 6 3.87 13.21 -17.03
CA THR A 6 3.73 13.57 -15.61
C THR A 6 2.74 12.65 -14.90
N TRP A 7 1.57 12.41 -15.50
CA TRP A 7 0.58 11.50 -14.94
C TRP A 7 1.03 10.05 -14.94
N ALA A 8 1.69 9.59 -16.01
CA ALA A 8 2.27 8.26 -16.07
C ALA A 8 3.31 8.03 -14.97
N SER A 9 4.16 9.03 -14.69
CA SER A 9 5.12 8.98 -13.58
C SER A 9 4.43 8.94 -12.22
N ILE A 10 3.41 9.78 -11.98
CA ILE A 10 2.66 9.78 -10.72
C ILE A 10 2.02 8.40 -10.48
N VAL A 11 1.35 7.84 -11.49
CA VAL A 11 0.72 6.52 -11.39
C VAL A 11 1.77 5.43 -11.18
N GLY A 12 2.81 5.39 -12.01
CA GLY A 12 3.87 4.38 -11.94
C GLY A 12 4.59 4.38 -10.59
N LEU A 13 4.92 5.55 -10.06
CA LEU A 13 5.56 5.70 -8.74
C LEU A 13 4.59 5.36 -7.59
N SER A 14 3.30 5.65 -7.75
CA SER A 14 2.30 5.24 -6.75
C SER A 14 2.10 3.72 -6.69
N MET A 15 2.40 3.02 -7.79
CA MET A 15 2.34 1.55 -7.89
C MET A 15 3.67 0.86 -7.63
N THR A 16 4.74 1.59 -7.26
CA THR A 16 6.00 0.92 -6.91
C THR A 16 5.87 0.20 -5.57
N PRO A 17 6.32 -1.07 -5.48
CA PRO A 17 6.32 -1.82 -4.23
C PRO A 17 7.42 -1.30 -3.29
N ASN A 18 7.13 -0.18 -2.63
CA ASN A 18 7.85 0.43 -1.51
C ASN A 18 7.02 1.63 -0.99
N LEU A 19 6.25 1.40 0.07
CA LEU A 19 5.32 2.36 0.68
C LEU A 19 5.82 3.79 0.83
N VAL A 20 7.08 3.96 1.25
CA VAL A 20 7.57 5.30 1.58
C VAL A 20 8.13 5.97 0.35
N LEU A 21 8.95 5.26 -0.44
CA LEU A 21 9.67 5.90 -1.54
C LEU A 21 8.81 6.14 -2.77
N GLY A 22 7.97 5.18 -3.16
CA GLY A 22 7.14 5.28 -4.37
C GLY A 22 6.08 6.38 -4.27
N PRO A 23 5.10 6.24 -3.35
CA PRO A 23 4.07 7.24 -3.11
C PRO A 23 4.62 8.63 -2.76
N SER A 24 5.70 8.74 -1.97
CA SER A 24 6.30 10.05 -1.66
C SER A 24 6.95 10.69 -2.90
N ALA A 25 7.61 9.91 -3.76
CA ALA A 25 8.14 10.41 -5.02
C ALA A 25 7.01 10.83 -5.98
N ALA A 26 5.93 10.06 -6.05
CA ALA A 26 4.74 10.41 -6.83
C ALA A 26 4.13 11.74 -6.38
N VAL A 27 4.03 11.95 -5.06
CA VAL A 27 3.55 13.21 -4.50
C VAL A 27 4.53 14.36 -4.77
N GLY A 28 5.84 14.12 -4.65
CA GLY A 28 6.87 15.11 -4.99
C GLY A 28 6.77 15.57 -6.45
N VAL A 29 6.60 14.64 -7.40
CA VAL A 29 6.35 14.94 -8.82
C VAL A 29 5.06 15.75 -8.99
N GLY A 30 3.98 15.37 -8.29
CA GLY A 30 2.71 16.09 -8.33
C GLY A 30 2.80 17.54 -7.83
N ILE A 31 3.51 17.77 -6.71
CA ILE A 31 3.75 19.10 -6.15
C ILE A 31 4.59 19.94 -7.10
N ALA A 32 5.70 19.38 -7.62
CA ALA A 32 6.58 20.07 -8.57
C ALA A 32 5.87 20.44 -9.87
N ALA A 33 4.88 19.64 -10.29
CA ALA A 33 4.06 19.90 -11.46
C ALA A 33 2.85 20.81 -11.18
N HIS A 34 2.73 21.39 -9.97
CA HIS A 34 1.60 22.21 -9.52
C HIS A 34 0.24 21.54 -9.70
N VAL A 35 0.18 20.22 -9.47
CA VAL A 35 -1.08 19.45 -9.51
C VAL A 35 -1.91 19.78 -8.26
N SER A 36 -3.21 20.01 -8.46
CA SER A 36 -4.14 20.21 -7.35
C SER A 36 -4.14 18.99 -6.40
N PRO A 37 -4.00 19.20 -5.08
CA PRO A 37 -4.04 18.10 -4.10
C PRO A 37 -5.33 17.28 -4.16
N TRP A 38 -6.43 17.94 -4.50
CA TRP A 38 -7.76 17.32 -4.66
C TRP A 38 -7.82 16.29 -5.80
N VAL A 39 -6.89 16.35 -6.76
CA VAL A 39 -6.76 15.38 -7.84
C VAL A 39 -5.59 14.42 -7.58
N LEU A 40 -4.49 14.93 -7.04
CA LEU A 40 -3.29 14.14 -6.76
C LEU A 40 -3.57 13.05 -5.72
N LEU A 41 -4.22 13.38 -4.60
CA LEU A 41 -4.45 12.45 -3.50
C LEU A 41 -5.34 11.26 -3.92
N PRO A 42 -6.49 11.45 -4.61
CA PRO A 42 -7.27 10.32 -5.11
C PRO A 42 -6.49 9.45 -6.09
N VAL A 43 -5.69 10.04 -6.98
CA VAL A 43 -4.91 9.27 -7.96
C VAL A 43 -3.86 8.39 -7.28
N VAL A 44 -3.10 8.95 -6.33
CA VAL A 44 -2.10 8.20 -5.55
C VAL A 44 -2.78 7.09 -4.74
N ALA A 45 -3.89 7.40 -4.05
CA ALA A 45 -4.62 6.43 -3.25
C ALA A 45 -5.20 5.28 -4.08
N VAL A 46 -5.79 5.58 -5.25
CA VAL A 46 -6.36 4.56 -6.15
C VAL A 46 -5.26 3.71 -6.78
N ALA A 47 -4.15 4.31 -7.21
CA ALA A 47 -3.03 3.58 -7.78
C ALA A 47 -2.39 2.62 -6.76
N GLY A 48 -2.13 3.09 -5.52
CA GLY A 48 -1.63 2.25 -4.43
C GLY A 48 -2.62 1.16 -3.99
N TYR A 49 -3.92 1.45 -4.05
CA TYR A 49 -4.97 0.46 -3.80
C TYR A 49 -4.98 -0.66 -4.85
N LEU A 50 -4.88 -0.31 -6.14
CA LEU A 50 -4.84 -1.30 -7.22
C LEU A 50 -3.60 -2.18 -7.14
N GLU A 51 -2.43 -1.59 -6.86
CA GLU A 51 -1.20 -2.33 -6.58
C GLU A 51 -1.42 -3.34 -5.44
N GLY A 52 -1.97 -2.88 -4.32
CA GLY A 52 -2.20 -3.73 -3.16
C GLY A 52 -3.17 -4.89 -3.46
N LEU A 53 -4.20 -4.65 -4.25
CA LEU A 53 -5.10 -5.73 -4.69
C LEU A 53 -4.38 -6.77 -5.53
N VAL A 54 -3.51 -6.34 -6.45
CA VAL A 54 -2.71 -7.24 -7.29
C VAL A 54 -1.76 -8.07 -6.41
N VAL A 55 -1.08 -7.45 -5.44
CA VAL A 55 -0.19 -8.15 -4.49
C VAL A 55 -0.97 -9.17 -3.67
N ALA A 56 -2.12 -8.80 -3.12
CA ALA A 56 -2.96 -9.69 -2.35
C ALA A 56 -3.48 -10.88 -3.20
N TRP A 57 -3.74 -10.64 -4.48
CA TRP A 57 -4.18 -11.69 -5.40
C TRP A 57 -3.02 -12.65 -5.69
N LEU A 58 -1.85 -12.13 -6.04
CA LEU A 58 -0.64 -12.91 -6.28
C LEU A 58 -0.23 -13.73 -5.04
N ALA A 59 -0.31 -13.15 -3.84
CA ALA A 59 -0.04 -13.84 -2.59
C ALA A 59 -1.02 -14.98 -2.31
N GLY A 60 -2.29 -14.82 -2.73
CA GLY A 60 -3.25 -15.92 -2.72
C GLY A 60 -2.84 -17.02 -3.69
N GLN A 61 -2.54 -16.64 -4.94
CA GLN A 61 -2.13 -17.58 -5.98
C GLN A 61 -0.85 -18.36 -5.62
N SER A 62 0.10 -17.71 -4.95
CA SER A 62 1.36 -18.34 -4.54
C SER A 62 1.14 -19.52 -3.59
N THR A 63 0.04 -19.56 -2.83
CA THR A 63 -0.26 -20.70 -1.94
C THR A 63 -0.61 -21.99 -2.68
N HIS A 64 -0.99 -21.91 -3.96
CA HIS A 64 -1.21 -23.07 -4.83
C HIS A 64 0.11 -23.72 -5.30
N ILE A 65 1.24 -23.03 -5.17
CA ILE A 65 2.56 -23.59 -5.45
C ILE A 65 2.90 -24.57 -4.33
N GLY A 66 3.08 -25.86 -4.67
CA GLY A 66 3.14 -26.94 -3.68
C GLY A 66 4.17 -26.74 -2.55
N PHE A 67 5.34 -26.18 -2.84
CA PHE A 67 6.34 -25.86 -1.80
C PHE A 67 5.88 -24.73 -0.87
N VAL A 68 5.41 -23.62 -1.45
CA VAL A 68 4.92 -22.45 -0.71
C VAL A 68 3.70 -22.82 0.12
N GLY A 69 2.73 -23.53 -0.45
CA GLY A 69 1.54 -23.99 0.26
C GLY A 69 1.87 -24.88 1.47
N ARG A 70 2.80 -25.82 1.33
CA ARG A 70 3.27 -26.67 2.45
C ARG A 70 4.00 -25.87 3.52
N TRP A 71 4.84 -24.91 3.12
CA TRP A 71 5.56 -24.05 4.07
C TRP A 71 4.58 -23.15 4.84
N VAL A 72 3.65 -22.49 4.13
CA VAL A 72 2.59 -21.67 4.74
C VAL A 72 1.73 -22.51 5.69
N ALA A 73 1.32 -23.72 5.29
CA ALA A 73 0.53 -24.60 6.15
C ALA A 73 1.27 -24.99 7.43
N ARG A 74 2.59 -25.16 7.39
CA ARG A 74 3.41 -25.39 8.60
C ARG A 74 3.50 -24.16 9.50
N MET A 75 3.57 -22.96 8.91
CA MET A 75 3.69 -21.71 9.65
C MET A 75 2.35 -21.24 10.25
N ARG A 76 1.22 -21.66 9.68
CA ARG A 76 -0.13 -21.39 10.20
C ARG A 76 -0.38 -22.17 11.50
N THR A 77 -0.14 -21.51 12.62
CA THR A 77 -0.57 -22.02 13.93
C THR A 77 -2.00 -21.56 14.25
N PRO A 78 -2.79 -22.33 15.03
CA PRO A 78 -4.15 -21.93 15.43
C PRO A 78 -4.22 -20.57 16.12
N ARG A 79 -3.14 -20.21 16.85
CA ARG A 79 -3.02 -18.90 17.50
C ARG A 79 -2.82 -17.77 16.48
N SER A 80 -1.97 -17.99 15.47
CA SER A 80 -1.73 -17.00 14.41
C SER A 80 -2.97 -16.73 13.56
N THR A 81 -3.75 -17.77 13.24
CA THR A 81 -5.01 -17.63 12.48
C THR A 81 -6.09 -16.96 13.31
N ALA A 82 -6.24 -17.32 14.59
CA ALA A 82 -7.22 -16.68 15.48
C ALA A 82 -6.89 -15.19 15.73
N LEU A 83 -5.61 -14.84 15.84
CA LEU A 83 -5.17 -13.44 15.92
C LEU A 83 -5.49 -12.69 14.62
N ALA A 84 -5.25 -13.33 13.46
CA ALA A 84 -5.55 -12.76 12.15
C ALA A 84 -7.06 -12.54 11.93
N ASP A 85 -7.91 -13.46 12.41
CA ASP A 85 -9.36 -13.32 12.31
C ASP A 85 -9.91 -12.24 13.26
N LYS A 86 -9.35 -12.11 14.48
CA LYS A 86 -9.84 -11.17 15.49
C LYS A 86 -9.34 -9.74 15.29
N TRP A 87 -8.08 -9.58 14.90
CA TRP A 87 -7.40 -8.27 14.79
C TRP A 87 -6.82 -8.00 13.40
N GLY A 88 -6.61 -9.04 12.60
CA GLY A 88 -5.54 -9.08 11.60
C GLY A 88 -5.72 -8.18 10.40
N VAL A 89 -6.94 -7.98 9.89
CA VAL A 89 -7.07 -7.24 8.63
C VAL A 89 -6.93 -5.74 8.84
N TRP A 90 -7.71 -5.19 9.78
CA TRP A 90 -7.65 -3.77 10.11
C TRP A 90 -6.36 -3.42 10.87
N GLY A 91 -6.01 -4.19 11.90
CA GLY A 91 -4.78 -3.98 12.66
C GLY A 91 -3.53 -4.21 11.82
N GLY A 92 -3.53 -5.23 10.95
CA GLY A 92 -2.44 -5.47 10.00
C GLY A 92 -2.30 -4.33 9.00
N LEU A 93 -3.37 -3.92 8.33
CA LEU A 93 -3.28 -2.88 7.30
C LEU A 93 -3.09 -1.46 7.84
N THR A 94 -3.24 -1.24 9.15
CA THR A 94 -2.95 0.05 9.79
C THR A 94 -1.56 0.06 10.42
N LEU A 95 -1.27 -0.87 11.33
CA LEU A 95 0.02 -0.93 12.02
C LEU A 95 1.10 -1.63 11.18
N GLY A 96 0.76 -2.72 10.49
CA GLY A 96 1.68 -3.44 9.62
C GLY A 96 2.10 -2.60 8.41
N CYS A 97 1.17 -1.87 7.78
CA CYS A 97 1.52 -0.90 6.74
C CYS A 97 2.49 0.17 7.26
N ALA A 98 2.28 0.68 8.48
CA ALA A 98 3.16 1.69 9.07
C ALA A 98 4.57 1.16 9.40
N VAL A 99 4.69 -0.11 9.81
CA VAL A 99 5.95 -0.67 10.34
C VAL A 99 6.78 -1.41 9.29
N VAL A 100 6.14 -2.28 8.51
CA VAL A 100 6.85 -3.20 7.60
C VAL A 100 6.50 -3.00 6.15
N GLY A 101 5.31 -2.49 5.88
CA GLY A 101 4.85 -2.20 4.55
C GLY A 101 3.47 -2.77 4.21
N GLN A 102 2.88 -2.37 3.10
CA GLN A 102 1.57 -2.76 2.60
C GLN A 102 1.70 -4.13 1.97
N GLU A 103 2.75 -4.32 1.20
CA GLU A 103 3.03 -5.53 0.44
C GLU A 103 3.32 -6.70 1.39
N PRO A 104 4.23 -6.58 2.38
CA PRO A 104 4.49 -7.67 3.32
C PRO A 104 3.28 -8.04 4.16
N ILE A 105 2.47 -7.07 4.57
CA ILE A 105 1.28 -7.37 5.36
C ILE A 105 0.17 -8.01 4.52
N LEU A 106 -0.03 -7.56 3.28
CA LEU A 106 -0.99 -8.19 2.38
C LEU A 106 -0.60 -9.64 2.07
N VAL A 107 0.69 -9.90 1.84
CA VAL A 107 1.22 -11.25 1.68
C VAL A 107 0.95 -12.07 2.94
N ALA A 108 1.30 -11.55 4.12
CA ALA A 108 1.08 -12.24 5.39
C ALA A 108 -0.40 -12.56 5.63
N LEU A 109 -1.32 -11.61 5.40
CA LEU A 109 -2.75 -11.81 5.60
C LEU A 109 -3.31 -12.88 4.66
N ARG A 110 -2.92 -12.84 3.38
CA ARG A 110 -3.32 -13.86 2.40
C ARG A 110 -2.75 -15.23 2.74
N TRP A 111 -1.49 -15.26 3.18
CA TRP A 111 -0.85 -16.47 3.69
C TRP A 111 -1.39 -16.93 5.02
N LEU A 112 -2.11 -16.12 5.81
CA LEU A 112 -2.84 -16.56 7.00
C LEU A 112 -4.25 -17.05 6.69
N GLY A 113 -4.69 -16.94 5.44
CA GLY A 113 -6.00 -17.43 4.98
C GLY A 113 -7.09 -16.37 5.00
N VAL A 114 -6.75 -15.09 5.20
CA VAL A 114 -7.71 -13.99 5.13
C VAL A 114 -8.19 -13.83 3.71
N ASP A 115 -9.51 -13.90 3.49
CA ASP A 115 -10.12 -13.71 2.18
C ASP A 115 -9.94 -12.31 1.61
N MET A 116 -9.84 -12.23 0.29
CA MET A 116 -9.76 -10.96 -0.45
C MET A 116 -10.93 -10.02 -0.11
N ARG A 117 -12.13 -10.57 0.07
CA ARG A 117 -13.34 -9.81 0.43
C ARG A 117 -13.25 -9.14 1.80
N ARG A 118 -12.34 -9.56 2.68
CA ARG A 118 -12.12 -8.89 3.97
C ARG A 118 -11.07 -7.78 3.86
N ILE A 119 -10.20 -7.83 2.84
CA ILE A 119 -9.04 -6.95 2.66
C ILE A 119 -9.40 -5.63 1.94
N TRP A 120 -10.33 -5.67 0.98
CA TRP A 120 -10.60 -4.51 0.09
C TRP A 120 -10.89 -3.20 0.83
N LEU A 121 -11.80 -3.19 1.81
CA LEU A 121 -12.19 -1.97 2.51
C LEU A 121 -11.06 -1.45 3.44
N PRO A 122 -10.44 -2.30 4.29
CA PRO A 122 -9.26 -1.89 5.06
C PRO A 122 -8.12 -1.35 4.20
N LEU A 123 -7.87 -1.97 3.04
CA LEU A 123 -6.80 -1.56 2.13
C LEU A 123 -7.11 -0.20 1.48
N ALA A 124 -8.36 0.03 1.07
CA ALA A 124 -8.79 1.31 0.51
C ALA A 124 -8.66 2.45 1.53
N VAL A 125 -9.11 2.20 2.77
CA VAL A 125 -9.00 3.17 3.87
C VAL A 125 -7.53 3.46 4.19
N SER A 126 -6.70 2.42 4.30
CA SER A 126 -5.27 2.56 4.56
C SER A 126 -4.59 3.41 3.48
N ASN A 127 -4.81 3.11 2.20
CA ASN A 127 -4.24 3.89 1.09
C ASN A 127 -4.68 5.36 1.09
N ALA A 128 -5.95 5.64 1.38
CA ALA A 128 -6.43 7.01 1.47
C ALA A 128 -5.74 7.78 2.61
N VAL A 129 -5.62 7.16 3.79
CA VAL A 129 -4.95 7.76 4.95
C VAL A 129 -3.46 8.00 4.66
N PHE A 130 -2.76 6.98 4.15
CA PHE A 130 -1.33 7.09 3.85
C PHE A 130 -1.04 8.10 2.73
N ALA A 131 -1.89 8.21 1.70
CA ALA A 131 -1.74 9.26 0.68
C ALA A 131 -1.74 10.67 1.29
N VAL A 132 -2.63 10.94 2.26
CA VAL A 132 -2.67 12.21 2.99
C VAL A 132 -1.41 12.40 3.82
N ILE A 133 -0.96 11.36 4.54
CA ILE A 133 0.27 11.41 5.34
C ILE A 133 1.49 11.72 4.47
N TYR A 134 1.66 11.02 3.35
CA TYR A 134 2.77 11.25 2.43
C TYR A 134 2.76 12.66 1.86
N TYR A 135 1.59 13.17 1.51
CA TYR A 135 1.47 14.55 1.06
C TYR A 135 1.89 15.55 2.13
N ALA A 136 1.43 15.39 3.37
CA ALA A 136 1.83 16.27 4.45
C ALA A 136 3.35 16.23 4.72
N VAL A 137 3.94 15.03 4.75
CA VAL A 137 5.39 14.83 4.97
C VAL A 137 6.21 15.44 3.83
N VAL A 138 5.87 15.16 2.58
CA VAL A 138 6.60 15.68 1.41
C VAL A 138 6.45 17.20 1.31
N TRP A 139 5.24 17.72 1.51
CA TRP A 139 5.00 19.16 1.50
C TRP A 139 5.82 19.89 2.56
N PHE A 140 5.80 19.38 3.80
CA PHE A 140 6.57 19.97 4.90
C PHE A 140 8.09 19.86 4.65
N GLY A 141 8.56 18.69 4.19
CA GLY A 141 9.98 18.48 3.87
C GLY A 141 10.48 19.40 2.75
N LEU A 142 9.72 19.56 1.67
CA LEU A 142 10.04 20.51 0.59
C LEU A 142 10.06 21.95 1.11
N GLY A 143 9.13 22.31 2.00
CA GLY A 143 9.11 23.61 2.66
C GLY A 143 10.35 23.86 3.52
N GLN A 144 10.88 22.85 4.21
CA GLN A 144 12.12 22.98 4.98
C GLN A 144 13.34 23.15 4.08
N VAL A 145 13.44 22.38 2.99
CA VAL A 145 14.55 22.48 2.03
C VAL A 145 14.55 23.80 1.27
N ALA A 146 13.38 24.35 0.94
CA ALA A 146 13.28 25.65 0.28
C ALA A 146 13.69 26.84 1.16
N ASN A 147 13.78 26.64 2.48
CA ASN A 147 14.22 27.64 3.46
C ASN A 147 15.66 27.42 3.96
N LEU A 148 16.39 26.47 3.37
CA LEU A 148 17.83 26.22 3.57
C LEU A 148 18.61 26.78 2.37
#